data_AF-A0A813T9Q1-F1
#
_entry.id   AF-A0A813T9Q1-F1
#
_cell.length_a   1.000
_cell.length_b   1.000
_cell.length_c   1.000
_cell.angle_alpha   90.00
_cell.angle_beta   90.00
_cell.angle_gamma   90.00
#
_symmetry.space_group_name_H-M   'P 1'
#
loop_
_entity.id
_entity.type
_entity.pdbx_description
1 polymer ?
#
loop_
_entity_poly.entity_id
_entity_poly.type
_entity_poly.pdbx_seq_one_letter_code
_entity_poly.pdbx_strand_id
1 'polypeptide(L)'
;MNRRLILNNLLSLNQLLGTQVGKIQNFPLKTPIIQSKRTFKIENDKQTLTQEDQVKEQKKRNEEVQDMTELIRDFLDPAEFYKSVQTISDIDFFCGVPDSLLKDFCAYISTNVKKEKHIITSNEGAAIAMAAGYHLATGKSPMVYLQNSGLGNIVNPVMSLAVPAVYSIPMLLLIGWRGEPGKRDEPQHRVQGQSTPGILAALGIPFQTLPDYQEGAEQALLTAKQYMTNAKGPYCLLVRRQTFLPFKFQRPPPRYTFNREDALKIVIDELDGRDIVVGTTGMLSRELFEYREVKKHGHEKDFLTVGSMGHASAIAMGIAMNKSKRQVFCLDGDGSVIMHMGTLATIGQNGPENLKHIIFNNGAHDSVGGQPTDADNENFSFAKIALGCGYKEAFEVHKEDDIREGIKRVRESKGPILMEIKCNPGHRKNLGRPTRKPIENKSDFMHFLAIN
;
A
#
# COMPACT_ATOMS: atom_id res chain seq x y z
N MET A 1 23.72 -47.09 1.53
CA MET A 1 23.54 -47.90 2.76
C MET A 1 22.06 -47.87 3.15
N ASN A 2 21.55 -48.98 3.65
CA ASN A 2 20.14 -49.43 3.56
C ASN A 2 19.24 -49.01 4.75
N ARG A 3 17.94 -48.83 4.45
CA ARG A 3 16.71 -49.26 5.17
C ARG A 3 16.59 -49.23 6.72
N ARG A 4 15.43 -48.67 7.13
CA ARG A 4 14.43 -49.18 8.11
C ARG A 4 14.85 -49.46 9.55
N LEU A 5 14.22 -48.73 10.47
CA LEU A 5 13.52 -49.26 11.67
C LEU A 5 12.66 -48.12 12.25
N ILE A 6 11.52 -47.81 11.63
CA ILE A 6 10.18 -48.19 12.11
C ILE A 6 10.18 -49.30 13.18
N LEU A 7 9.45 -49.00 14.25
CA LEU A 7 8.67 -49.84 15.16
C LEU A 7 9.10 -49.75 16.64
N ASN A 8 8.16 -49.21 17.40
CA ASN A 8 7.71 -49.68 18.70
C ASN A 8 8.54 -49.29 19.92
N ASN A 9 8.10 -48.21 20.55
CA ASN A 9 7.61 -48.14 21.94
C ASN A 9 7.47 -46.63 22.28
N LEU A 10 6.33 -46.05 22.60
CA LEU A 10 5.19 -46.58 23.35
C LEU A 10 3.86 -45.96 22.86
N LEU A 11 2.91 -46.85 22.63
CA LEU A 11 1.48 -46.60 22.75
C LEU A 11 1.11 -46.34 24.22
N SER A 12 -0.03 -45.68 24.38
CA SER A 12 -0.89 -45.59 25.58
C SER A 12 -0.60 -44.46 26.57
N LEU A 13 -1.41 -43.40 26.49
CA LEU A 13 -2.14 -42.89 27.65
C LEU A 13 -3.36 -42.06 27.22
N ASN A 14 -4.24 -42.66 26.42
CA ASN A 14 -5.67 -42.33 26.47
C ASN A 14 -6.29 -43.27 27.52
N GLN A 15 -6.06 -42.99 28.80
CA GLN A 15 -6.79 -43.57 29.93
C GLN A 15 -6.32 -42.93 31.25
N LEU A 16 -6.93 -41.80 31.56
CA LEU A 16 -7.28 -41.32 32.90
C LEU A 16 -8.33 -40.23 32.62
N LEU A 17 -9.57 -40.63 32.33
CA LEU A 17 -10.67 -40.58 33.30
C LEU A 17 -10.82 -39.13 33.83
N GLY A 18 -11.86 -38.37 33.54
CA GLY A 18 -13.26 -38.74 33.32
C GLY A 18 -14.12 -37.89 34.26
N THR A 19 -15.32 -37.53 33.78
CA THR A 19 -16.54 -37.15 34.55
C THR A 19 -16.52 -35.81 35.32
N GLN A 20 -17.29 -34.79 34.92
CA GLN A 20 -18.75 -34.55 35.07
C GLN A 20 -19.17 -33.87 36.39
N VAL A 21 -20.32 -33.20 36.31
CA VAL A 21 -21.18 -32.59 37.36
C VAL A 21 -20.89 -31.09 37.62
N GLY A 22 -21.86 -30.16 37.60
CA GLY A 22 -23.30 -30.29 37.52
C GLY A 22 -24.04 -28.96 37.29
N LYS A 23 -25.32 -29.11 36.96
CA LYS A 23 -26.35 -28.08 36.75
C LYS A 23 -26.73 -27.41 38.08
N ILE A 24 -27.08 -26.11 38.04
CA ILE A 24 -28.11 -25.53 38.90
C ILE A 24 -29.04 -24.67 38.04
N GLN A 25 -30.34 -24.81 38.32
CA GLN A 25 -31.49 -24.32 37.58
C GLN A 25 -32.28 -23.31 38.45
N ASN A 26 -33.07 -22.47 37.78
CA ASN A 26 -34.26 -21.68 38.23
C ASN A 26 -34.00 -20.21 38.65
N PHE A 27 -34.40 -19.19 37.88
CA PHE A 27 -35.75 -18.65 37.48
C PHE A 27 -36.28 -17.60 38.49
N PRO A 28 -37.22 -16.70 38.10
CA PRO A 28 -37.16 -15.54 37.22
C PRO A 28 -37.47 -14.23 37.98
N LEU A 29 -37.43 -13.05 37.33
CA LEU A 29 -38.34 -11.94 37.67
C LEU A 29 -38.50 -11.00 36.46
N LYS A 30 -39.75 -10.61 36.23
CA LYS A 30 -40.26 -9.94 35.03
C LYS A 30 -40.67 -8.51 35.40
N THR A 31 -40.20 -7.55 34.58
CA THR A 31 -40.88 -6.28 34.15
C THR A 31 -41.15 -5.17 35.18
N PRO A 32 -41.46 -3.91 34.77
CA PRO A 32 -41.22 -3.19 33.50
C PRO A 32 -40.78 -1.69 33.66
N ILE A 33 -40.78 -0.96 32.53
CA ILE A 33 -41.15 0.46 32.30
C ILE A 33 -40.05 1.56 32.17
N ILE A 34 -40.21 2.30 31.05
CA ILE A 34 -39.97 3.72 30.75
C ILE A 34 -38.70 4.08 29.96
N GLN A 35 -38.95 4.33 28.67
CA GLN A 35 -38.14 5.11 27.75
C GLN A 35 -37.84 6.52 28.31
N SER A 36 -36.60 6.99 28.14
CA SER A 36 -36.37 8.40 27.88
C SER A 36 -35.41 8.55 26.70
N LYS A 37 -35.91 9.16 25.62
CA LYS A 37 -35.14 9.67 24.48
C LYS A 37 -33.91 10.43 24.99
N ARG A 38 -32.70 10.01 24.62
CA ARG A 38 -31.52 10.87 24.64
C ARG A 38 -31.02 11.06 23.22
N THR A 39 -31.22 12.28 22.76
CA THR A 39 -30.52 12.98 21.69
C THR A 39 -29.04 12.59 21.71
N PHE A 40 -28.55 11.92 20.68
CA PHE A 40 -27.12 11.77 20.45
C PHE A 40 -26.57 13.12 20.01
N LYS A 41 -25.96 13.86 20.95
CA LYS A 41 -24.93 14.82 20.60
C LYS A 41 -23.75 14.02 20.08
N ILE A 42 -23.37 14.26 18.83
CA ILE A 42 -22.08 13.84 18.29
C ILE A 42 -21.04 14.70 19.01
N GLU A 43 -20.45 14.15 20.08
CA GLU A 43 -19.21 14.70 20.62
C GLU A 43 -18.10 14.37 19.63
N ASN A 44 -17.69 15.40 18.89
CA ASN A 44 -16.45 15.42 18.13
C ASN A 44 -15.28 15.34 19.12
N ASP A 45 -14.90 14.13 19.51
CA ASP A 45 -13.68 13.91 20.28
C ASP A 45 -12.46 14.15 19.39
N LYS A 46 -12.03 15.41 19.38
CA LYS A 46 -10.65 15.83 19.14
C LYS A 46 -9.78 15.29 20.27
N GLN A 47 -9.35 14.04 20.19
CA GLN A 47 -8.09 13.65 20.84
C GLN A 47 -7.11 13.19 19.78
N THR A 48 -6.32 14.16 19.38
CA THR A 48 -5.11 13.98 18.59
C THR A 48 -4.00 13.80 19.61
N LEU A 49 -3.43 12.60 19.73
CA LEU A 49 -2.24 12.40 20.57
C LEU A 49 -1.15 13.39 20.13
N THR A 50 -0.73 14.26 21.03
CA THR A 50 0.37 15.21 20.82
C THR A 50 1.70 14.46 20.68
N GLN A 51 2.76 15.10 20.19
CA GLN A 51 4.11 14.50 20.22
C GLN A 51 4.48 14.04 21.63
N GLU A 52 4.10 14.81 22.65
CA GLU A 52 4.30 14.47 24.07
C GLU A 52 3.53 13.23 24.50
N ASP A 53 2.29 13.05 24.05
CA ASP A 53 1.48 11.88 24.38
C ASP A 53 2.03 10.60 23.76
N GLN A 54 2.66 10.69 22.59
CA GLN A 54 3.27 9.55 21.90
C GLN A 54 4.65 9.20 22.46
N VAL A 55 5.44 10.21 22.87
CA VAL A 55 6.66 9.99 23.67
C VAL A 55 6.31 9.33 25.01
N LYS A 56 5.16 9.68 25.62
CA LYS A 56 4.65 8.99 26.83
C LYS A 56 4.22 7.55 26.54
N GLU A 57 3.49 7.31 25.44
CA GLU A 57 3.12 5.96 25.02
C GLU A 57 4.37 5.09 24.71
N GLN A 58 5.43 5.72 24.20
CA GLN A 58 6.73 5.09 23.99
C GLN A 58 7.44 4.75 25.31
N LYS A 59 7.49 5.68 26.27
CA LYS A 59 8.04 5.40 27.61
C LYS A 59 7.33 4.21 28.25
N LYS A 60 6.00 4.17 28.15
CA LYS A 60 5.19 3.07 28.67
C LYS A 60 5.51 1.73 27.97
N ARG A 61 5.65 1.71 26.65
CA ARG A 61 6.04 0.50 25.90
C ARG A 61 7.46 0.04 26.21
N ASN A 62 8.39 0.97 26.44
CA ASN A 62 9.76 0.66 26.85
C ASN A 62 9.82 0.10 28.28
N GLU A 63 8.94 0.56 29.19
CA GLU A 63 8.82 0.05 30.56
C GLU A 63 8.18 -1.35 30.62
N GLU A 64 7.27 -1.67 29.70
CA GLU A 64 6.60 -2.99 29.60
C GLU A 64 7.54 -4.11 29.09
N VAL A 65 8.66 -3.76 28.45
CA VAL A 65 9.69 -4.73 28.00
C VAL A 65 10.75 -4.87 29.09
N GLN A 66 10.44 -5.63 30.13
CA GLN A 66 11.33 -5.89 31.29
C GLN A 66 12.47 -6.89 31.04
N ASP A 67 12.83 -7.19 29.78
CA ASP A 67 13.99 -8.03 29.48
C ASP A 67 14.96 -7.32 28.53
N MET A 68 16.17 -7.08 29.05
CA MET A 68 17.25 -6.34 28.41
C MET A 68 17.66 -6.99 27.09
N THR A 69 17.50 -6.30 25.96
CA THR A 69 18.41 -6.40 24.77
C THR A 69 18.11 -5.41 23.63
N GLU A 70 16.92 -4.79 23.52
CA GLU A 70 16.78 -3.62 22.62
C GLU A 70 17.11 -2.36 23.44
N LEU A 71 18.24 -1.71 23.09
CA LEU A 71 18.59 -0.36 23.54
C LEU A 71 17.36 0.55 23.47
N ILE A 72 17.26 1.53 24.39
CA ILE A 72 16.24 2.59 24.34
C ILE A 72 16.14 3.09 22.90
N ARG A 73 15.01 2.82 22.24
CA ARG A 73 14.78 3.29 20.87
C ARG A 73 14.55 4.79 20.89
N ASP A 74 15.46 5.51 20.26
CA ASP A 74 15.24 6.89 19.85
C ASP A 74 14.57 6.93 18.47
N PHE A 75 14.11 8.11 18.08
CA PHE A 75 13.45 8.35 16.80
C PHE A 75 14.06 9.58 16.14
N LEU A 76 14.20 9.54 14.82
CA LEU A 76 14.64 10.69 14.06
C LEU A 76 13.49 11.68 13.90
N ASP A 77 13.73 12.94 14.28
CA ASP A 77 12.86 14.02 13.85
C ASP A 77 13.00 14.20 12.32
N PRO A 78 11.90 14.16 11.54
CA PRO A 78 11.98 14.36 10.09
C PRO A 78 12.67 15.66 9.65
N ALA A 79 12.55 16.73 10.43
CA ALA A 79 13.17 18.02 10.15
C ALA A 79 14.68 17.99 10.36
N GLU A 80 15.14 17.42 11.48
CA GLU A 80 16.58 17.29 11.75
C GLU A 80 17.22 16.28 10.79
N PHE A 81 16.58 15.16 10.49
CA PHE A 81 17.09 14.23 9.49
C PHE A 81 17.17 14.88 8.09
N TYR A 82 16.15 15.63 7.67
CA TYR A 82 16.18 16.39 6.42
C TYR A 82 17.36 17.37 6.38
N LYS A 83 17.59 18.11 7.47
CA LYS A 83 18.72 19.03 7.60
C LYS A 83 20.07 18.31 7.52
N SER A 84 20.21 17.14 8.14
CA SER A 84 21.42 16.31 8.04
C SER A 84 21.64 15.81 6.61
N VAL A 85 20.57 15.41 5.90
CA VAL A 85 20.65 15.04 4.48
C VAL A 85 21.19 16.19 3.63
N GLN A 86 20.73 17.42 3.86
CA GLN A 86 21.22 18.59 3.12
C GLN A 86 22.66 18.94 3.48
N THR A 87 23.00 18.99 4.77
CA THR A 87 24.29 19.51 5.25
C THR A 87 25.42 18.48 5.17
N ILE A 88 25.14 17.21 5.48
CA ILE A 88 26.13 16.14 5.45
C ILE A 88 26.23 15.59 4.05
N SER A 89 25.13 15.15 3.43
CA SER A 89 25.16 14.48 2.13
C SER A 89 25.16 15.43 0.92
N ASP A 90 24.95 16.74 1.11
CA ASP A 90 24.82 17.74 0.03
C ASP A 90 23.72 17.40 -0.99
N ILE A 91 22.61 16.83 -0.48
CA ILE A 91 21.46 16.45 -1.30
C ILE A 91 20.38 17.53 -1.17
N ASP A 92 19.99 18.10 -2.32
CA ASP A 92 18.93 19.12 -2.39
C ASP A 92 17.73 18.73 -3.26
N PHE A 93 17.75 17.53 -3.86
CA PHE A 93 16.69 17.02 -4.73
C PHE A 93 16.22 15.64 -4.28
N PHE A 94 14.91 15.49 -4.25
CA PHE A 94 14.22 14.31 -3.72
C PHE A 94 13.21 13.83 -4.76
N CYS A 95 13.24 12.55 -5.10
CA CYS A 95 12.17 11.94 -5.89
C CYS A 95 11.84 10.53 -5.42
N GLY A 96 10.65 10.02 -5.73
CA GLY A 96 10.29 8.69 -5.26
C GLY A 96 8.81 8.40 -5.23
N VAL A 97 8.49 7.19 -4.76
CA VAL A 97 7.13 6.73 -4.52
C VAL A 97 6.90 6.64 -3.00
N PRO A 98 5.82 7.24 -2.45
CA PRO A 98 5.57 7.24 -1.02
C PRO A 98 5.54 5.84 -0.41
N ASP A 99 6.13 5.70 0.77
CA ASP A 99 6.17 4.47 1.54
C ASP A 99 5.64 4.69 2.96
N SER A 100 4.99 3.66 3.50
CA SER A 100 4.43 3.62 4.84
C SER A 100 5.44 3.72 6.00
N LEU A 101 6.69 3.25 5.85
CA LEU A 101 7.74 3.41 6.85
C LEU A 101 8.44 4.77 6.73
N LEU A 102 8.42 5.35 5.54
CA LEU A 102 8.93 6.69 5.24
C LEU A 102 7.86 7.78 5.38
N LYS A 103 6.61 7.44 5.72
CA LYS A 103 5.44 8.33 5.60
C LYS A 103 5.64 9.70 6.25
N ASP A 104 6.31 9.74 7.40
CA ASP A 104 6.50 10.95 8.19
C ASP A 104 7.58 11.84 7.57
N PHE A 105 8.69 11.24 7.12
CA PHE A 105 9.72 11.93 6.35
C PHE A 105 9.17 12.42 5.00
N CYS A 106 8.46 11.57 4.25
CA CYS A 106 7.80 11.93 2.99
C CYS A 106 6.81 13.08 3.19
N ALA A 107 6.00 13.05 4.25
CA ALA A 107 5.09 14.13 4.59
C ALA A 107 5.82 15.44 4.90
N TYR A 108 6.95 15.36 5.64
CA TYR A 108 7.78 16.53 5.93
C TYR A 108 8.34 17.15 4.65
N ILE A 109 8.96 16.36 3.77
CA ILE A 109 9.53 16.90 2.52
C ILE A 109 8.45 17.42 1.57
N SER A 110 7.30 16.74 1.46
CA SER A 110 6.16 17.24 0.67
C SER A 110 5.61 18.57 1.17
N THR A 111 5.77 18.88 2.46
CA THR A 111 5.26 20.12 3.06
C THR A 111 6.27 21.26 2.97
N ASN A 112 7.56 20.96 3.14
CA ASN A 112 8.59 21.98 3.37
C ASN A 112 9.55 22.17 2.19
N VAL A 113 9.61 21.23 1.24
CA VAL A 113 10.49 21.32 0.07
C VAL A 113 9.73 21.91 -1.11
N LYS A 114 10.39 22.79 -1.86
CA LYS A 114 9.83 23.39 -3.08
C LYS A 114 9.50 22.29 -4.11
N LYS A 115 8.41 22.46 -4.85
CA LYS A 115 7.92 21.48 -5.84
C LYS A 115 8.97 21.12 -6.90
N GLU A 116 9.86 22.04 -7.26
CA GLU A 116 10.93 21.79 -8.24
C GLU A 116 12.09 20.95 -7.68
N LYS A 117 12.13 20.78 -6.35
CA LYS A 117 13.15 20.02 -5.62
C LYS A 117 12.61 18.74 -4.98
N HIS A 118 11.29 18.54 -4.99
CA HIS A 118 10.67 17.29 -4.55
C HIS A 118 9.57 16.85 -5.51
N ILE A 119 9.78 15.69 -6.14
CA ILE A 119 8.83 15.10 -7.09
C ILE A 119 8.37 13.73 -6.60
N ILE A 120 7.07 13.55 -6.44
CA ILE A 120 6.48 12.21 -6.32
C ILE A 120 6.38 11.64 -7.74
N THR A 121 7.01 10.49 -7.99
CA THR A 121 7.04 9.89 -9.32
C THR A 121 5.95 8.84 -9.47
N SER A 122 5.55 8.57 -10.73
CA SER A 122 4.52 7.57 -11.04
C SER A 122 4.92 6.16 -10.59
N ASN A 123 6.18 5.78 -10.77
CA ASN A 123 6.75 4.53 -10.27
C ASN A 123 8.22 4.71 -9.87
N GLU A 124 8.78 3.68 -9.25
CA GLU A 124 10.14 3.73 -8.71
C GLU A 124 11.21 3.74 -9.82
N GLY A 125 10.95 3.10 -10.96
CA GLY A 125 11.87 3.13 -12.10
C GLY A 125 12.01 4.53 -12.69
N ALA A 126 10.89 5.26 -12.79
CA ALA A 126 10.86 6.67 -13.16
C ALA A 126 11.59 7.55 -12.13
N ALA A 127 11.56 7.19 -10.85
CA ALA A 127 12.33 7.88 -9.80
C ALA A 127 13.84 7.79 -10.07
N ILE A 128 14.35 6.60 -10.38
CA ILE A 128 15.76 6.41 -10.74
C ILE A 128 16.14 7.21 -11.98
N ALA A 129 15.31 7.16 -13.03
CA ALA A 129 15.56 7.92 -14.25
C ALA A 129 15.56 9.44 -14.03
N MET A 130 14.63 9.94 -13.20
CA MET A 130 14.56 11.35 -12.84
C MET A 130 15.76 11.80 -12.00
N ALA A 131 16.17 10.98 -11.03
CA ALA A 131 17.40 11.19 -10.26
C ALA A 131 18.63 11.24 -11.16
N ALA A 132 18.73 10.32 -12.13
CA ALA A 132 19.79 10.35 -13.13
C ALA A 132 19.79 11.64 -13.94
N GLY A 133 18.63 12.09 -14.42
CA GLY A 133 18.49 13.37 -15.12
C GLY A 133 18.96 14.57 -14.27
N TYR A 134 18.58 14.61 -12.99
CA TYR A 134 19.04 15.63 -12.06
C TYR A 134 20.57 15.63 -11.90
N HIS A 135 21.18 14.45 -11.71
CA HIS A 135 22.63 14.34 -11.59
C HIS A 135 23.34 14.81 -12.87
N LEU A 136 22.88 14.36 -14.04
CA LEU A 136 23.44 14.75 -15.33
C LEU A 136 23.37 16.26 -15.57
N ALA A 137 22.31 16.92 -15.09
CA ALA A 137 22.14 18.36 -15.26
C ALA A 137 22.95 19.21 -14.27
N THR A 138 23.24 18.70 -13.07
CA THR A 138 23.75 19.52 -11.95
C THR A 138 25.10 19.06 -11.40
N GLY A 139 25.52 17.82 -11.69
CA GLY A 139 26.65 17.14 -11.04
C GLY A 139 26.39 16.73 -9.59
N LYS A 140 25.23 17.07 -9.00
CA LYS A 140 24.90 16.77 -7.60
C LYS A 140 24.25 15.40 -7.44
N SER A 141 24.30 14.84 -6.23
CA SER A 141 23.64 13.57 -5.91
C SER A 141 22.20 13.81 -5.44
N PRO A 142 21.20 13.11 -5.98
CA PRO A 142 19.82 13.14 -5.50
C PRO A 142 19.56 12.07 -4.42
N MET A 143 18.44 12.20 -3.72
CA MET A 143 17.84 11.11 -2.93
C MET A 143 16.63 10.52 -3.66
N VAL A 144 16.60 9.19 -3.76
CA VAL A 144 15.44 8.42 -4.25
C VAL A 144 14.82 7.66 -3.10
N TYR A 145 13.54 7.88 -2.81
CA TYR A 145 12.81 7.16 -1.76
C TYR A 145 11.78 6.18 -2.33
N LEU A 146 11.66 5.00 -1.70
CA LEU A 146 10.72 3.96 -2.10
C LEU A 146 10.52 2.92 -0.99
N GLN A 147 9.50 2.09 -1.13
CA GLN A 147 9.39 0.84 -0.36
C GLN A 147 10.27 -0.25 -1.01
N ASN A 148 10.77 -1.20 -0.23
CA ASN A 148 11.55 -2.34 -0.76
C ASN A 148 10.77 -3.21 -1.78
N SER A 149 9.44 -3.15 -1.80
CA SER A 149 8.63 -3.76 -2.87
C SER A 149 8.88 -3.17 -4.25
N GLY A 150 9.29 -1.92 -4.31
CA GLY A 150 9.67 -1.22 -5.52
C GLY A 150 11.04 -1.63 -6.06
N LEU A 151 11.81 -2.47 -5.35
CA LEU A 151 13.10 -2.95 -5.83
C LEU A 151 12.99 -3.62 -7.20
N GLY A 152 11.90 -4.34 -7.47
CA GLY A 152 11.63 -4.95 -8.77
C GLY A 152 11.52 -3.94 -9.91
N ASN A 153 10.92 -2.77 -9.64
CA ASN A 153 10.74 -1.69 -10.63
C ASN A 153 12.04 -0.94 -10.92
N ILE A 154 13.00 -0.94 -9.98
CA ILE A 154 14.27 -0.22 -10.15
C ILE A 154 15.39 -1.07 -10.73
N VAL A 155 15.26 -2.41 -10.77
CA VAL A 155 16.35 -3.31 -11.22
C VAL A 155 16.91 -2.84 -12.56
N ASN A 156 16.05 -2.67 -13.56
CA ASN A 156 16.50 -2.26 -14.89
C ASN A 156 17.18 -0.88 -14.87
N PRO A 157 16.52 0.22 -14.45
CA PRO A 157 17.14 1.55 -14.53
C PRO A 157 18.35 1.71 -13.61
N VAL A 158 18.43 1.01 -12.46
CA VAL A 158 19.65 1.04 -11.65
C VAL A 158 20.81 0.37 -12.39
N MET A 159 20.60 -0.84 -12.92
CA MET A 159 21.66 -1.60 -13.57
C MET A 159 22.06 -1.05 -14.93
N SER A 160 21.13 -0.40 -15.65
CA SER A 160 21.36 0.13 -16.99
C SER A 160 21.71 1.62 -17.01
N LEU A 161 21.49 2.34 -15.90
CA LEU A 161 21.82 3.76 -15.79
C LEU A 161 22.78 4.04 -14.63
N ALA A 162 22.40 3.68 -13.41
CA ALA A 162 23.01 4.28 -12.23
C ALA A 162 24.35 3.65 -11.79
N VAL A 163 24.52 2.34 -11.95
CA VAL A 163 25.69 1.64 -11.40
C VAL A 163 27.03 2.12 -12.00
N PRO A 164 28.15 2.01 -11.24
CA PRO A 164 29.47 2.49 -11.68
C PRO A 164 29.96 1.93 -13.02
N ALA A 165 29.60 0.69 -13.35
CA ALA A 165 30.01 0.04 -14.58
C ALA A 165 29.30 0.56 -15.84
N VAL A 166 28.29 1.42 -15.72
CA VAL A 166 27.52 1.97 -16.86
C VAL A 166 27.67 3.49 -16.97
N TYR A 167 26.81 4.31 -16.34
CA TYR A 167 26.98 5.77 -16.35
C TYR A 167 27.54 6.33 -15.05
N SER A 168 27.71 5.51 -14.01
CA SER A 168 28.34 5.91 -12.76
C SER A 168 27.67 7.13 -12.13
N ILE A 169 26.36 7.01 -11.88
CA ILE A 169 25.52 8.08 -11.36
C ILE A 169 25.31 7.86 -9.85
N PRO A 170 25.87 8.72 -8.98
CA PRO A 170 25.65 8.63 -7.55
C PRO A 170 24.22 9.04 -7.18
N MET A 171 23.62 8.30 -6.26
CA MET A 171 22.32 8.61 -5.66
C MET A 171 22.17 7.91 -4.32
N LEU A 172 21.46 8.56 -3.39
CA LEU A 172 21.11 7.96 -2.11
C LEU A 172 19.74 7.30 -2.22
N LEU A 173 19.68 5.99 -2.07
CA LEU A 173 18.42 5.25 -1.98
C LEU A 173 17.97 5.19 -0.52
N LEU A 174 16.82 5.78 -0.20
CA LEU A 174 16.18 5.67 1.10
C LEU A 174 15.02 4.67 0.99
N ILE A 175 15.22 3.44 1.47
CA ILE A 175 14.31 2.33 1.19
C ILE A 175 13.62 1.86 2.47
N GLY A 176 12.29 1.97 2.54
CA GLY A 176 11.50 1.36 3.62
C GLY A 176 11.57 -0.17 3.57
N TRP A 177 12.09 -0.79 4.63
CA TRP A 177 12.29 -2.24 4.72
C TRP A 177 11.08 -2.97 5.34
N ARG A 178 10.00 -3.12 4.56
CA ARG A 178 8.84 -3.93 4.97
C ARG A 178 9.19 -5.41 5.02
N GLY A 179 8.63 -6.11 6.01
CA GLY A 179 8.89 -7.54 6.22
C GLY A 179 10.30 -7.88 6.70
N GLU A 180 10.94 -7.00 7.46
CA GLU A 180 12.22 -7.27 8.12
C GLU A 180 12.20 -8.66 8.81
N PRO A 181 13.24 -9.50 8.61
CA PRO A 181 13.34 -10.81 9.26
C PRO A 181 13.10 -10.75 10.77
N GLY A 182 12.26 -11.65 11.29
CA GLY A 182 11.93 -11.72 12.72
C GLY A 182 10.83 -10.75 13.18
N LYS A 183 10.34 -9.84 12.32
CA LYS A 183 9.22 -8.94 12.65
C LYS A 183 7.92 -9.36 11.94
N ARG A 184 6.77 -9.11 12.58
CA ARG A 184 5.45 -9.42 12.00
C ARG A 184 5.09 -8.37 10.93
N ASP A 185 4.72 -8.83 9.75
CA ASP A 185 4.18 -8.03 8.65
C ASP A 185 3.33 -8.94 7.73
N GLU A 186 2.73 -8.36 6.68
CA GLU A 186 1.92 -9.09 5.71
C GLU A 186 2.68 -10.19 5.00
N PRO A 187 2.01 -11.27 4.55
CA PRO A 187 2.66 -12.39 3.88
C PRO A 187 3.57 -11.97 2.73
N GLN A 188 3.12 -11.08 1.86
CA GLN A 188 3.88 -10.56 0.71
C GLN A 188 5.07 -9.70 1.14
N HIS A 189 4.92 -8.90 2.20
CA HIS A 189 6.03 -8.09 2.72
C HIS A 189 7.12 -8.98 3.30
N ARG A 190 6.78 -10.04 4.05
CA ARG A 190 7.77 -10.96 4.63
C ARG A 190 8.66 -11.62 3.58
N VAL A 191 8.08 -12.06 2.45
CA VAL A 191 8.83 -12.66 1.34
C VAL A 191 9.84 -11.67 0.76
N GLN A 192 9.42 -10.42 0.54
CA GLN A 192 10.28 -9.38 -0.03
C GLN A 192 11.32 -8.86 0.97
N GLY A 193 10.93 -8.65 2.22
CA GLY A 193 11.82 -8.18 3.27
C GLY A 193 12.96 -9.15 3.55
N GLN A 194 12.69 -10.46 3.57
CA GLN A 194 13.73 -11.49 3.65
C GLN A 194 14.69 -11.44 2.45
N SER A 195 14.18 -11.18 1.25
CA SER A 195 14.98 -11.13 0.02
C SER A 195 15.75 -9.81 -0.18
N THR A 196 15.36 -8.75 0.52
CA THR A 196 15.83 -7.38 0.28
C THR A 196 17.36 -7.23 0.33
N PRO A 197 18.08 -7.72 1.38
CA PRO A 197 19.54 -7.68 1.41
C PRO A 197 20.19 -8.42 0.23
N GLY A 198 19.63 -9.57 -0.16
CA GLY A 198 20.15 -10.38 -1.27
C GLY A 198 19.95 -9.71 -2.63
N ILE A 199 18.82 -9.03 -2.83
CA ILE A 199 18.57 -8.24 -4.04
C ILE A 199 19.57 -7.08 -4.13
N LEU A 200 19.73 -6.31 -3.05
CA LEU A 200 20.69 -5.18 -3.03
C LEU A 200 22.13 -5.65 -3.30
N ALA A 201 22.55 -6.76 -2.69
CA ALA A 201 23.85 -7.37 -2.95
C ALA A 201 24.01 -7.81 -4.41
N ALA A 202 22.98 -8.44 -5.01
CA ALA A 202 23.00 -8.85 -6.41
C ALA A 202 23.07 -7.66 -7.39
N LEU A 203 22.51 -6.51 -7.00
CA LEU A 203 22.61 -5.26 -7.76
C LEU A 203 23.95 -4.53 -7.52
N GLY A 204 24.82 -5.04 -6.63
CA GLY A 204 26.07 -4.38 -6.26
C GLY A 204 25.88 -3.07 -5.49
N ILE A 205 24.72 -2.88 -4.85
CA ILE A 205 24.40 -1.67 -4.10
C ILE A 205 24.82 -1.88 -2.65
N PRO A 206 25.84 -1.19 -2.12
CA PRO A 206 26.14 -1.23 -0.71
C PRO A 206 24.97 -0.66 0.10
N PHE A 207 24.70 -1.28 1.25
CA PHE A 207 23.58 -0.88 2.09
C PHE A 207 23.90 -1.05 3.56
N GLN A 208 23.23 -0.25 4.37
CA GLN A 208 23.14 -0.45 5.82
C GLN A 208 21.76 -0.02 6.32
N THR A 209 21.41 -0.42 7.53
CA THR A 209 20.20 0.12 8.17
C THR A 209 20.44 1.55 8.61
N LEU A 210 19.44 2.42 8.43
CA LEU A 210 19.43 3.76 9.01
C LEU A 210 19.23 3.65 10.53
N PRO A 211 20.19 4.10 11.36
CA PRO A 211 19.98 4.20 12.80
C PRO A 211 18.84 5.16 13.12
N ASP A 212 18.08 4.88 14.18
CA ASP A 212 16.90 5.62 14.60
C ASP A 212 17.21 6.79 15.55
N TYR A 213 18.49 7.07 15.79
CA TYR A 213 18.99 8.22 16.56
C TYR A 213 19.91 9.10 15.71
N GLN A 214 20.01 10.37 16.10
CA GLN A 214 20.57 11.44 15.27
C GLN A 214 22.04 11.18 14.88
N GLU A 215 22.93 10.96 15.83
CA GLU A 215 24.37 10.79 15.58
C GLU A 215 24.65 9.58 14.68
N GLY A 216 23.89 8.49 14.86
CA GLY A 216 23.99 7.29 14.04
C GLY A 216 23.52 7.54 12.60
N ALA A 217 22.41 8.27 12.44
CA ALA A 217 21.92 8.67 11.12
C ALA A 217 22.91 9.57 10.39
N GLU A 218 23.52 10.53 11.08
CA GLU A 218 24.55 11.42 10.54
C GLU A 218 25.79 10.64 10.07
N GLN A 219 26.26 9.68 10.88
CA GLN A 219 27.37 8.81 10.49
C GLN A 219 27.01 7.95 9.27
N ALA A 220 25.78 7.44 9.20
CA ALA A 220 25.30 6.67 8.06
C ALA A 220 25.24 7.50 6.76
N LEU A 221 24.80 8.75 6.86
CA LEU A 221 24.79 9.72 5.76
C LEU A 221 26.21 10.08 5.29
N LEU A 222 27.16 10.20 6.22
CA LEU A 222 28.57 10.45 5.89
C LEU A 222 29.18 9.26 5.12
N THR A 223 28.96 8.03 5.59
CA THR A 223 29.40 6.82 4.87
C THR A 223 28.79 6.75 3.47
N ALA A 224 27.50 7.04 3.34
CA ALA A 224 26.83 7.08 2.04
C ALA A 224 27.45 8.14 1.11
N LYS A 225 27.70 9.36 1.61
CA LYS A 225 28.35 10.44 0.85
C LYS A 225 29.73 10.05 0.36
N GLN A 226 30.55 9.46 1.22
CA GLN A 226 31.91 9.03 0.88
C GLN A 226 31.87 7.99 -0.25
N TYR A 227 30.97 6.99 -0.16
CA TYR A 227 30.80 6.01 -1.23
C TYR A 227 30.33 6.67 -2.53
N MET A 228 29.29 7.50 -2.48
CA MET A 228 28.76 8.19 -3.67
C MET A 228 29.80 9.08 -4.34
N THR A 229 30.71 9.68 -3.58
CA THR A 229 31.78 10.53 -4.13
C THR A 229 32.91 9.70 -4.75
N ASN A 230 33.32 8.62 -4.08
CA ASN A 230 34.48 7.82 -4.49
C ASN A 230 34.13 6.80 -5.57
N ALA A 231 33.06 6.04 -5.36
CA ALA A 231 32.62 4.96 -6.25
C ALA A 231 31.62 5.45 -7.31
N LYS A 232 31.03 6.64 -7.14
CA LYS A 232 30.07 7.23 -8.09
C LYS A 232 28.96 6.26 -8.46
N GLY A 233 28.32 5.70 -7.45
CA GLY A 233 27.23 4.74 -7.60
C GLY A 233 26.16 4.88 -6.52
N PRO A 234 25.05 4.15 -6.64
CA PRO A 234 23.98 4.15 -5.65
C PRO A 234 24.44 3.63 -4.29
N TYR A 235 24.00 4.26 -3.21
CA TYR A 235 24.14 3.76 -1.83
C TYR A 235 22.77 3.65 -1.19
N CYS A 236 22.50 2.59 -0.43
CA CYS A 236 21.18 2.35 0.17
C CYS A 236 21.19 2.48 1.69
N LEU A 237 20.22 3.23 2.22
CA LEU A 237 19.84 3.24 3.62
C LEU A 237 18.49 2.56 3.78
N LEU A 238 18.48 1.42 4.49
CA LEU A 238 17.26 0.67 4.81
C LEU A 238 16.60 1.27 6.05
N VAL A 239 15.35 1.72 5.92
CA VAL A 239 14.57 2.30 7.02
C VAL A 239 13.68 1.25 7.64
N ARG A 240 13.82 1.07 8.96
CA ARG A 240 13.02 0.13 9.73
C ARG A 240 11.68 0.74 10.12
N ARG A 241 10.78 -0.11 10.61
CA ARG A 241 9.54 0.37 11.20
C ARG A 241 9.87 1.23 12.42
N GLN A 242 9.16 2.36 12.56
CA GLN A 242 9.27 3.27 13.70
C GLN A 242 10.65 3.96 13.79
N THR A 243 11.25 4.34 12.65
CA THR A 243 12.50 5.13 12.62
C THR A 243 12.27 6.64 12.79
N PHE A 244 11.15 7.17 12.29
CA PHE A 244 10.86 8.62 12.32
C PHE A 244 9.81 8.98 13.36
N LEU A 245 9.94 10.17 13.96
CA LEU A 245 8.87 10.81 14.72
C LEU A 245 7.68 11.13 13.80
N PRO A 246 6.44 11.08 14.31
CA PRO A 246 5.26 11.39 13.54
C PRO A 246 5.28 12.81 12.96
N PHE A 247 4.98 12.93 11.66
CA PHE A 247 4.73 14.21 11.02
C PHE A 247 3.49 14.11 10.14
N LYS A 248 2.56 15.05 10.34
CA LYS A 248 1.26 14.99 9.68
C LYS A 248 1.26 15.78 8.39
N PHE A 249 1.00 15.07 7.30
CA PHE A 249 0.66 15.70 6.03
C PHE A 249 -0.67 16.44 6.15
N GLN A 250 -0.69 17.73 5.78
CA GLN A 250 -1.92 18.52 5.75
C GLN A 250 -2.71 18.17 4.49
N ARG A 251 -3.94 17.69 4.68
CA ARG A 251 -4.83 17.33 3.58
C ARG A 251 -5.65 18.53 3.14
N PRO A 252 -5.94 18.66 1.83
CA PRO A 252 -6.92 19.64 1.36
C PRO A 252 -8.31 19.34 1.97
N PRO A 253 -9.19 20.35 2.07
CA PRO A 253 -10.56 20.13 2.53
C PRO A 253 -11.31 19.16 1.60
N PRO A 254 -12.29 18.40 2.12
CA PRO A 254 -13.12 17.52 1.31
C PRO A 254 -13.81 18.28 0.16
N ARG A 255 -13.80 17.69 -1.04
CA ARG A 255 -14.45 18.23 -2.26
C ARG A 255 -15.77 17.53 -2.59
N TYR A 256 -15.94 16.29 -2.14
CA TYR A 256 -17.09 15.43 -2.46
C TYR A 256 -17.94 15.14 -1.21
N THR A 257 -19.11 14.53 -1.36
CA THR A 257 -19.94 14.12 -0.21
C THR A 257 -19.58 12.76 0.38
N PHE A 258 -18.74 11.99 -0.32
CA PHE A 258 -18.40 10.62 0.02
C PHE A 258 -16.88 10.35 -0.13
N ASN A 259 -16.38 9.34 0.58
CA ASN A 259 -15.02 8.85 0.42
C ASN A 259 -14.97 7.56 -0.42
N ARG A 260 -13.77 6.98 -0.59
CA ARG A 260 -13.57 5.73 -1.33
C ARG A 260 -14.43 4.56 -0.81
N GLU A 261 -14.52 4.38 0.51
CA GLU A 261 -15.29 3.27 1.10
C GLU A 261 -16.79 3.45 0.84
N ASP A 262 -17.30 4.68 0.94
CA ASP A 262 -18.70 5.00 0.66
C ASP A 262 -19.05 4.71 -0.81
N ALA A 263 -18.21 5.16 -1.74
CA ALA A 263 -18.35 4.85 -3.17
C ALA A 263 -18.29 3.34 -3.45
N LEU A 264 -17.35 2.63 -2.81
CA LEU A 264 -17.19 1.19 -2.97
C LEU A 264 -18.47 0.44 -2.56
N LYS A 265 -19.11 0.86 -1.47
CA LYS A 265 -20.37 0.25 -1.01
C LYS A 265 -21.47 0.38 -2.06
N ILE A 266 -21.60 1.55 -2.69
CA ILE A 266 -22.56 1.78 -3.78
C ILE A 266 -22.24 0.86 -4.96
N VAL A 267 -20.98 0.79 -5.39
CA VAL A 267 -20.56 -0.08 -6.49
C VAL A 267 -20.90 -1.54 -6.21
N ILE A 268 -20.51 -2.06 -5.04
CA ILE A 268 -20.71 -3.47 -4.68
C ILE A 268 -22.19 -3.85 -4.53
N ASP A 269 -23.04 -2.91 -4.13
CA ASP A 269 -24.48 -3.14 -4.02
C ASP A 269 -25.18 -3.30 -5.38
N GLU A 270 -24.57 -2.80 -6.45
CA GLU A 270 -25.06 -2.90 -7.83
C GLU A 270 -24.41 -4.07 -8.61
N LEU A 271 -23.55 -4.87 -7.97
CA LEU A 271 -22.93 -6.06 -8.57
C LEU A 271 -23.73 -7.33 -8.31
N ASP A 272 -23.80 -8.18 -9.33
CA ASP A 272 -24.51 -9.45 -9.30
C ASP A 272 -23.65 -10.56 -8.65
N GLY A 273 -24.31 -11.62 -8.19
CA GLY A 273 -23.62 -12.78 -7.58
C GLY A 273 -22.64 -13.51 -8.51
N ARG A 274 -22.76 -13.33 -9.83
CA ARG A 274 -21.88 -13.92 -10.86
C ARG A 274 -20.79 -12.95 -11.35
N ASP A 275 -20.75 -11.72 -10.88
CA ASP A 275 -19.70 -10.79 -11.30
C ASP A 275 -18.36 -11.19 -10.68
N ILE A 276 -17.29 -11.07 -11.47
CA ILE A 276 -15.92 -11.31 -11.03
C ILE A 276 -15.33 -9.96 -10.64
N VAL A 277 -14.71 -9.88 -9.47
CA VAL A 277 -14.10 -8.63 -8.98
C VAL A 277 -12.59 -8.85 -8.81
N VAL A 278 -11.80 -7.91 -9.32
CA VAL A 278 -10.37 -7.81 -9.07
C VAL A 278 -10.11 -6.50 -8.35
N GLY A 279 -9.73 -6.57 -7.07
CA GLY A 279 -9.40 -5.40 -6.26
C GLY A 279 -7.90 -5.12 -6.27
N THR A 280 -7.53 -3.85 -6.40
CA THR A 280 -6.14 -3.40 -6.24
C THR A 280 -5.64 -3.48 -4.80
N THR A 281 -4.34 -3.27 -4.58
CA THR A 281 -3.74 -3.28 -3.25
C THR A 281 -4.16 -2.08 -2.38
N GLY A 282 -3.78 -2.11 -1.11
CA GLY A 282 -4.04 -1.02 -0.17
C GLY A 282 -5.43 -1.06 0.46
N MET A 283 -5.96 0.12 0.81
CA MET A 283 -7.20 0.24 1.58
C MET A 283 -8.45 -0.25 0.82
N LEU A 284 -8.51 -0.08 -0.52
CA LEU A 284 -9.67 -0.47 -1.33
C LEU A 284 -10.03 -1.96 -1.16
N SER A 285 -9.05 -2.87 -1.26
CA SER A 285 -9.29 -4.31 -1.05
C SER A 285 -9.66 -4.66 0.38
N ARG A 286 -9.24 -3.87 1.37
CA ARG A 286 -9.63 -4.08 2.78
C ARG A 286 -11.08 -3.66 3.01
N GLU A 287 -11.44 -2.51 2.45
CA GLU A 287 -12.81 -1.98 2.47
C GLU A 287 -13.77 -2.96 1.78
N LEU A 288 -13.37 -3.53 0.64
CA LEU A 288 -14.13 -4.57 -0.06
C LEU A 288 -14.33 -5.80 0.82
N PHE A 289 -13.25 -6.32 1.40
CA PHE A 289 -13.30 -7.49 2.27
C PHE A 289 -14.23 -7.26 3.47
N GLU A 290 -14.07 -6.18 4.22
CA GLU A 290 -14.94 -5.90 5.37
C GLU A 290 -16.40 -5.67 4.95
N TYR A 291 -16.64 -5.05 3.79
CA TYR A 291 -18.01 -4.83 3.34
C TYR A 291 -18.71 -6.13 2.93
N ARG A 292 -17.99 -7.09 2.34
CA ARG A 292 -18.52 -8.45 2.10
C ARG A 292 -18.94 -9.13 3.40
N GLU A 293 -18.12 -9.03 4.45
CA GLU A 293 -18.45 -9.56 5.78
C GLU A 293 -19.72 -8.92 6.35
N VAL A 294 -19.84 -7.59 6.27
CA VAL A 294 -21.05 -6.86 6.71
C VAL A 294 -22.30 -7.34 5.97
N LYS A 295 -22.20 -7.57 4.65
CA LYS A 295 -23.29 -8.10 3.82
C LYS A 295 -23.53 -9.60 3.99
N LYS A 296 -22.68 -10.31 4.76
CA LYS A 296 -22.66 -11.79 4.85
C LYS A 296 -22.53 -12.45 3.46
N HIS A 297 -21.78 -11.81 2.57
CA HIS A 297 -21.40 -12.36 1.28
C HIS A 297 -20.08 -13.11 1.41
N GLY A 298 -19.92 -14.19 0.64
CA GLY A 298 -18.64 -14.86 0.51
C GLY A 298 -17.63 -14.04 -0.31
N HIS A 299 -16.35 -14.43 -0.21
CA HIS A 299 -15.20 -13.77 -0.85
C HIS A 299 -14.73 -14.48 -2.12
N GLU A 300 -15.36 -15.58 -2.50
CA GLU A 300 -14.95 -16.43 -3.62
C GLU A 300 -14.97 -15.71 -4.97
N LYS A 301 -15.66 -14.57 -5.09
CA LYS A 301 -15.74 -13.80 -6.32
C LYS A 301 -14.76 -12.64 -6.42
N ASP A 302 -13.99 -12.39 -5.36
CA ASP A 302 -13.08 -11.25 -5.24
C ASP A 302 -11.61 -11.72 -5.23
N PHE A 303 -10.84 -11.34 -6.24
CA PHE A 303 -9.38 -11.47 -6.21
C PHE A 303 -8.76 -10.19 -5.63
N LEU A 304 -8.28 -10.28 -4.39
CA LEU A 304 -7.64 -9.17 -3.69
C LEU A 304 -6.13 -9.16 -3.97
N THR A 305 -5.67 -8.18 -4.74
CA THR A 305 -4.25 -8.03 -5.07
C THR A 305 -3.50 -7.53 -3.85
N VAL A 306 -2.86 -8.44 -3.09
CA VAL A 306 -2.24 -8.10 -1.79
C VAL A 306 -0.95 -7.27 -1.90
N GLY A 307 -0.24 -7.38 -3.03
CA GLY A 307 0.95 -6.61 -3.39
C GLY A 307 0.89 -6.24 -4.88
N SER A 308 2.01 -5.96 -5.53
CA SER A 308 2.04 -5.67 -6.99
C SER A 308 1.11 -4.52 -7.40
N MET A 309 1.23 -3.36 -6.72
CA MET A 309 0.49 -2.14 -7.07
C MET A 309 0.59 -1.86 -8.58
N GLY A 310 -0.51 -1.37 -9.17
CA GLY A 310 -0.63 -1.08 -10.60
C GLY A 310 -0.90 -2.27 -11.52
N HIS A 311 -0.96 -3.50 -11.00
CA HIS A 311 -1.16 -4.69 -11.84
C HIS A 311 -2.60 -5.24 -11.83
N ALA A 312 -3.53 -4.65 -11.07
CA ALA A 312 -4.90 -5.14 -10.96
C ALA A 312 -5.62 -5.18 -12.32
N SER A 313 -5.47 -4.12 -13.12
CA SER A 313 -6.06 -4.03 -14.46
C SER A 313 -5.52 -5.07 -15.45
N ALA A 314 -4.23 -5.41 -15.36
CA ALA A 314 -3.63 -6.49 -16.16
C ALA A 314 -4.17 -7.87 -15.75
N ILE A 315 -4.32 -8.12 -14.44
CA ILE A 315 -4.91 -9.36 -13.91
C ILE A 315 -6.37 -9.48 -14.38
N ALA A 316 -7.15 -8.41 -14.25
CA ALA A 316 -8.54 -8.36 -14.69
C ALA A 316 -8.68 -8.61 -16.19
N MET A 317 -7.82 -8.01 -17.02
CA MET A 317 -7.78 -8.27 -18.46
C MET A 317 -7.50 -9.74 -18.77
N GLY A 318 -6.51 -10.35 -18.11
CA GLY A 318 -6.19 -11.77 -18.29
C GLY A 318 -7.38 -12.68 -17.96
N ILE A 319 -8.14 -12.35 -16.92
CA ILE A 319 -9.36 -13.08 -16.56
C ILE A 319 -10.46 -12.85 -17.61
N ALA A 320 -10.70 -11.59 -18.01
CA ALA A 320 -11.73 -11.22 -18.97
C ALA A 320 -11.57 -11.95 -20.31
N MET A 321 -10.35 -12.02 -20.83
CA MET A 321 -10.00 -12.75 -22.06
C MET A 321 -10.29 -14.26 -21.97
N ASN A 322 -10.22 -14.85 -20.77
CA ASN A 322 -10.40 -16.29 -20.55
C ASN A 322 -11.79 -16.66 -19.98
N LYS A 323 -12.63 -15.66 -19.69
CA LYS A 323 -13.97 -15.81 -19.12
C LYS A 323 -14.98 -14.92 -19.84
N SER A 324 -14.99 -14.99 -21.18
CA SER A 324 -15.76 -14.09 -22.07
C SER A 324 -17.28 -14.02 -21.81
N LYS A 325 -17.86 -15.01 -21.12
CA LYS A 325 -19.29 -15.05 -20.75
C LYS A 325 -19.62 -14.43 -19.38
N ARG A 326 -18.60 -13.96 -18.64
CA ARG A 326 -18.73 -13.41 -17.29
C ARG A 326 -18.27 -11.95 -17.29
N GLN A 327 -18.93 -11.09 -16.52
CA GLN A 327 -18.50 -9.71 -16.34
C GLN A 327 -17.31 -9.66 -15.38
N VAL A 328 -16.28 -8.89 -15.74
CA VAL A 328 -15.08 -8.73 -14.93
C VAL A 328 -14.92 -7.26 -14.55
N PHE A 329 -15.03 -6.96 -13.27
CA PHE A 329 -14.89 -5.64 -12.69
C PHE A 329 -13.50 -5.49 -12.06
N CYS A 330 -12.68 -4.61 -12.62
CA CYS A 330 -11.43 -4.16 -12.02
C CYS A 330 -11.73 -2.95 -11.14
N LEU A 331 -11.57 -3.10 -9.82
CA LEU A 331 -11.66 -2.01 -8.86
C LEU A 331 -10.24 -1.54 -8.55
N ASP A 332 -9.85 -0.43 -9.16
CA ASP A 332 -8.50 0.13 -9.06
C ASP A 332 -8.49 1.48 -8.34
N GLY A 333 -7.29 1.93 -7.97
CA GLY A 333 -7.06 3.25 -7.37
C GLY A 333 -6.26 4.11 -8.34
N ASP A 334 -6.49 5.42 -8.30
CA ASP A 334 -5.76 6.42 -9.10
C ASP A 334 -4.23 6.24 -9.08
N GLY A 335 -3.61 6.15 -7.90
CA GLY A 335 -2.16 5.97 -7.77
C GLY A 335 -1.67 4.64 -8.33
N SER A 336 -2.49 3.59 -8.24
CA SER A 336 -2.18 2.26 -8.78
C SER A 336 -2.21 2.29 -10.30
N VAL A 337 -3.25 2.88 -10.90
CA VAL A 337 -3.33 3.04 -12.36
C VAL A 337 -2.18 3.90 -12.89
N ILE A 338 -1.82 4.99 -12.21
CA ILE A 338 -0.69 5.84 -12.62
C ILE A 338 0.62 5.06 -12.67
N MET A 339 0.87 4.17 -11.70
CA MET A 339 2.13 3.43 -11.59
C MET A 339 2.46 2.59 -12.83
N HIS A 340 1.46 1.91 -13.39
CA HIS A 340 1.59 1.07 -14.58
C HIS A 340 0.54 1.41 -15.65
N MET A 341 0.37 2.71 -15.92
CA MET A 341 -0.65 3.22 -16.85
C MET A 341 -0.53 2.67 -18.28
N GLY A 342 0.65 2.18 -18.68
CA GLY A 342 0.85 1.50 -19.96
C GLY A 342 -0.09 0.32 -20.19
N THR A 343 -0.61 -0.31 -19.13
CA THR A 343 -1.62 -1.37 -19.23
C THR A 343 -2.94 -0.88 -19.84
N LEU A 344 -3.28 0.42 -19.74
CA LEU A 344 -4.45 0.98 -20.41
C LEU A 344 -4.35 0.82 -21.94
N ALA A 345 -3.17 1.04 -22.52
CA ALA A 345 -2.94 0.82 -23.94
C ALA A 345 -3.13 -0.66 -24.29
N THR A 346 -2.55 -1.58 -23.51
CA THR A 346 -2.72 -3.03 -23.73
C THR A 346 -4.19 -3.45 -23.69
N ILE A 347 -4.96 -2.95 -22.72
CA ILE A 347 -6.40 -3.23 -22.60
C ILE A 347 -7.16 -2.69 -23.82
N GLY A 348 -6.96 -1.43 -24.18
CA GLY A 348 -7.68 -0.80 -25.28
C GLY A 348 -7.43 -1.51 -26.63
N GLN A 349 -6.19 -1.94 -26.89
CA GLN A 349 -5.84 -2.62 -28.14
C GLN A 349 -6.36 -4.07 -28.23
N ASN A 350 -6.54 -4.75 -27.09
CA ASN A 350 -7.07 -6.12 -27.08
C ASN A 350 -8.59 -6.19 -26.91
N GLY A 351 -9.20 -5.12 -26.41
CA GLY A 351 -10.65 -4.90 -26.47
C GLY A 351 -11.56 -5.96 -25.79
N PRO A 352 -11.26 -6.52 -24.61
CA PRO A 352 -12.15 -7.50 -23.97
C PRO A 352 -13.53 -6.89 -23.66
N GLU A 353 -14.58 -7.41 -24.30
CA GLU A 353 -15.94 -6.82 -24.24
C GLU A 353 -16.58 -6.88 -22.85
N ASN A 354 -16.12 -7.78 -22.00
CA ASN A 354 -16.62 -8.03 -20.66
C ASN A 354 -15.79 -7.37 -19.55
N LEU A 355 -14.77 -6.56 -19.89
CA LEU A 355 -13.94 -5.87 -18.90
C LEU A 355 -14.51 -4.49 -18.54
N LYS A 356 -14.71 -4.28 -17.24
CA LYS A 356 -15.24 -3.06 -16.62
C LYS A 356 -14.18 -2.49 -15.69
N HIS A 357 -13.61 -1.34 -16.00
CA HIS A 357 -12.53 -0.74 -15.23
C HIS A 357 -13.07 0.44 -14.40
N ILE A 358 -13.10 0.29 -13.08
CA ILE A 358 -13.61 1.30 -12.16
C ILE A 358 -12.43 1.83 -11.35
N ILE A 359 -12.14 3.13 -11.49
CA ILE A 359 -11.08 3.81 -10.75
C ILE A 359 -11.71 4.59 -9.61
N PHE A 360 -11.32 4.31 -8.38
CA PHE A 360 -11.61 5.14 -7.22
C PHE A 360 -10.53 6.21 -7.10
N ASN A 361 -10.82 7.41 -7.58
CA ASN A 361 -9.89 8.53 -7.54
C ASN A 361 -10.17 9.42 -6.32
N ASN A 362 -9.33 9.24 -5.30
CA ASN A 362 -9.28 10.08 -4.10
C ASN A 362 -8.12 11.09 -4.12
N GLY A 363 -7.39 11.18 -5.24
CA GLY A 363 -6.26 12.09 -5.44
C GLY A 363 -5.06 11.84 -4.53
N ALA A 364 -4.93 10.64 -3.91
CA ALA A 364 -3.95 10.43 -2.85
C ALA A 364 -3.47 8.99 -2.68
N HIS A 365 -2.19 8.85 -2.36
CA HIS A 365 -1.55 7.63 -1.86
C HIS A 365 -1.96 7.32 -0.40
N ASP A 366 -3.27 7.13 -0.17
CA ASP A 366 -3.90 7.04 1.16
C ASP A 366 -3.37 5.91 2.03
N SER A 367 -2.88 4.83 1.42
CA SER A 367 -2.40 3.64 2.14
C SER A 367 -1.02 3.81 2.78
N VAL A 368 -0.26 4.85 2.38
CA VAL A 368 1.16 5.02 2.70
C VAL A 368 1.51 6.40 3.25
N GLY A 369 0.54 7.30 3.42
CA GLY A 369 0.78 8.61 4.04
C GLY A 369 -0.22 9.69 3.60
N GLY A 370 -0.87 9.50 2.45
CA GLY A 370 -1.86 10.44 1.91
C GLY A 370 -1.25 11.59 1.11
N GLN A 371 -0.01 11.45 0.65
CA GLN A 371 0.57 12.36 -0.34
C GLN A 371 -0.24 12.34 -1.64
N PRO A 372 -0.31 13.46 -2.37
CA PRO A 372 -1.16 13.58 -3.56
C PRO A 372 -0.66 12.69 -4.70
N THR A 373 -1.59 12.21 -5.52
CA THR A 373 -1.30 11.61 -6.84
C THR A 373 -1.40 12.69 -7.92
N ASP A 374 -0.86 12.42 -9.11
CA ASP A 374 -1.04 13.31 -10.27
C ASP A 374 -2.50 13.45 -10.69
N ALA A 375 -3.38 12.53 -10.27
CA ALA A 375 -4.80 12.54 -10.60
C ALA A 375 -5.64 13.57 -9.81
N ASP A 376 -5.05 14.27 -8.83
CA ASP A 376 -5.67 15.43 -8.17
C ASP A 376 -5.56 16.72 -8.99
N ASN A 377 -4.71 16.76 -10.03
CA ASN A 377 -4.55 17.94 -10.89
C ASN A 377 -5.74 18.12 -11.84
N GLU A 378 -6.23 19.35 -11.99
CA GLU A 378 -7.41 19.68 -12.81
C GLU A 378 -7.23 19.38 -14.31
N ASN A 379 -5.98 19.35 -14.81
CA ASN A 379 -5.67 19.07 -16.21
C ASN A 379 -5.43 17.58 -16.50
N PHE A 380 -5.52 16.70 -15.49
CA PHE A 380 -5.39 15.26 -15.64
C PHE A 380 -6.76 14.59 -15.84
N SER A 381 -6.86 13.60 -16.74
CA SER A 381 -8.12 12.86 -16.97
C SER A 381 -7.87 11.41 -17.38
N PHE A 382 -8.27 10.46 -16.53
CA PHE A 382 -8.22 9.04 -16.88
C PHE A 382 -9.15 8.72 -18.06
N ALA A 383 -10.33 9.36 -18.12
CA ALA A 383 -11.27 9.14 -19.21
C ALA A 383 -10.67 9.48 -20.57
N LYS A 384 -10.03 10.65 -20.71
CA LYS A 384 -9.37 11.05 -21.96
C LYS A 384 -8.20 10.12 -22.32
N ILE A 385 -7.40 9.73 -21.33
CA ILE A 385 -6.27 8.80 -21.53
C ILE A 385 -6.80 7.44 -22.01
N ALA A 386 -7.82 6.89 -21.37
CA ALA A 386 -8.39 5.60 -21.71
C ALA A 386 -9.00 5.58 -23.12
N LEU A 387 -9.74 6.63 -23.50
CA LEU A 387 -10.24 6.79 -24.87
C LEU A 387 -9.08 6.85 -25.88
N GLY A 388 -8.03 7.62 -25.58
CA GLY A 388 -6.81 7.67 -26.40
C GLY A 388 -6.08 6.32 -26.52
N CYS A 389 -6.20 5.46 -25.51
CA CYS A 389 -5.68 4.10 -25.52
C CYS A 389 -6.56 3.08 -26.27
N GLY A 390 -7.79 3.44 -26.66
CA GLY A 390 -8.72 2.57 -27.37
C GLY A 390 -9.82 1.94 -26.51
N TYR A 391 -10.08 2.45 -25.29
CA TYR A 391 -11.30 2.06 -24.58
C TYR A 391 -12.53 2.49 -25.38
N LYS A 392 -13.56 1.64 -25.40
CA LYS A 392 -14.79 1.93 -26.18
C LYS A 392 -15.58 3.07 -25.58
N GLU A 393 -15.56 3.17 -24.25
CA GLU A 393 -16.19 4.24 -23.50
C GLU A 393 -15.34 4.58 -22.26
N ALA A 394 -15.32 5.85 -21.89
CA ALA A 394 -14.79 6.28 -20.60
C ALA A 394 -15.51 7.53 -20.11
N PHE A 395 -15.79 7.61 -18.81
CA PHE A 395 -16.44 8.76 -18.19
C PHE A 395 -16.11 8.88 -16.70
N GLU A 396 -16.45 10.02 -16.11
CA GLU A 396 -16.27 10.31 -14.69
C GLU A 396 -17.61 10.54 -13.99
N VAL A 397 -17.66 10.26 -12.69
CA VAL A 397 -18.83 10.48 -11.82
C VAL A 397 -18.40 11.19 -10.54
N HIS A 398 -19.27 12.06 -10.03
CA HIS A 398 -18.95 12.98 -8.91
C HIS A 398 -19.97 12.94 -7.76
N LYS A 399 -21.15 12.34 -7.97
CA LYS A 399 -22.24 12.21 -6.98
C LYS A 399 -22.66 10.76 -6.78
N GLU A 400 -23.30 10.46 -5.66
CA GLU A 400 -23.75 9.10 -5.34
C GLU A 400 -24.74 8.53 -6.37
N ASP A 401 -25.71 9.34 -6.81
CA ASP A 401 -26.70 8.92 -7.82
C ASP A 401 -26.00 8.62 -9.17
N ASP A 402 -25.01 9.42 -9.54
CA ASP A 402 -24.20 9.23 -10.75
C ASP A 402 -23.42 7.90 -10.69
N ILE A 403 -23.01 7.43 -9.51
CA ILE A 403 -22.34 6.12 -9.36
C ILE A 403 -23.32 5.00 -9.71
N ARG A 404 -24.57 5.05 -9.24
CA ARG A 404 -25.58 4.01 -9.53
C ARG A 404 -25.91 3.95 -11.02
N GLU A 405 -26.15 5.11 -11.63
CA GLU A 405 -26.37 5.20 -13.07
C GLU A 405 -25.14 4.77 -13.87
N GLY A 406 -23.95 5.16 -13.40
CA GLY A 406 -22.67 4.79 -13.97
C GLY A 406 -22.45 3.27 -13.99
N ILE A 407 -22.77 2.55 -12.90
CA ILE A 407 -22.65 1.08 -12.88
C ILE A 407 -23.61 0.40 -13.84
N LYS A 408 -24.85 0.90 -13.97
CA LYS A 408 -25.81 0.38 -14.95
C LYS A 408 -25.27 0.55 -16.37
N ARG A 409 -24.79 1.75 -16.71
CA ARG A 409 -24.14 2.03 -17.99
C ARG A 409 -22.93 1.12 -18.22
N VAL A 410 -22.03 1.01 -17.23
CA VAL A 410 -20.86 0.13 -17.28
C VAL A 410 -21.26 -1.31 -17.59
N ARG A 411 -22.31 -1.83 -16.95
CA ARG A 411 -22.80 -3.20 -17.19
C ARG A 411 -23.32 -3.39 -18.61
N GLU A 412 -24.11 -2.45 -19.11
CA GLU A 412 -24.78 -2.51 -20.43
C GLU A 412 -23.81 -2.32 -21.61
N SER A 413 -22.75 -1.52 -21.44
CA SER A 413 -21.77 -1.24 -22.50
C SER A 413 -20.96 -2.49 -22.88
N LYS A 414 -20.66 -2.65 -24.17
CA LYS A 414 -19.59 -3.59 -24.58
C LYS A 414 -18.24 -2.92 -24.27
N GLY A 415 -17.47 -3.50 -23.37
CA GLY A 415 -16.18 -2.97 -22.92
C GLY A 415 -15.03 -3.11 -23.94
N PRO A 416 -13.81 -2.72 -23.58
CA PRO A 416 -13.44 -2.21 -22.26
C PRO A 416 -14.01 -0.80 -22.04
N ILE A 417 -14.65 -0.62 -20.88
CA ILE A 417 -15.21 0.66 -20.43
C ILE A 417 -14.54 1.10 -19.14
N LEU A 418 -14.23 2.39 -19.04
CA LEU A 418 -13.65 2.99 -17.84
C LEU A 418 -14.63 3.94 -17.16
N MET A 419 -14.84 3.76 -15.86
CA MET A 419 -15.55 4.71 -15.01
C MET A 419 -14.62 5.22 -13.92
N GLU A 420 -14.40 6.53 -13.88
CA GLU A 420 -13.65 7.20 -12.82
C GLU A 420 -14.61 7.76 -11.78
N ILE A 421 -14.51 7.31 -10.54
CA ILE A 421 -15.28 7.83 -9.41
C ILE A 421 -14.40 8.81 -8.65
N LYS A 422 -14.73 10.11 -8.70
CA LYS A 422 -14.06 11.11 -7.88
C LYS A 422 -14.60 11.05 -6.45
N CYS A 423 -13.71 10.98 -5.45
CA CYS A 423 -14.09 10.83 -4.03
C CYS A 423 -13.08 11.51 -3.10
N ASN A 424 -13.42 11.66 -1.82
CA ASN A 424 -12.50 12.23 -0.84
C ASN A 424 -11.46 11.21 -0.36
N PRO A 425 -10.23 11.65 -0.02
CA PRO A 425 -9.26 10.82 0.67
C PRO A 425 -9.70 10.54 2.11
N GLY A 426 -9.30 9.38 2.64
CA GLY A 426 -9.67 8.93 3.97
C GLY A 426 -9.92 7.43 4.04
N HIS A 427 -9.91 6.92 5.26
CA HIS A 427 -10.33 5.56 5.60
C HIS A 427 -10.66 5.52 7.09
N ARG A 428 -11.46 4.53 7.52
CA ARG A 428 -11.75 4.34 8.95
C ARG A 428 -10.52 3.92 9.74
N LYS A 429 -10.39 4.45 10.97
CA LYS A 429 -9.29 4.08 11.89
C LYS A 429 -9.30 2.59 12.28
N ASN A 430 -10.47 1.97 12.30
CA ASN A 430 -10.67 0.57 12.67
C ASN A 430 -10.76 -0.38 11.46
N LEU A 431 -10.31 0.06 10.27
CA LEU A 431 -10.26 -0.79 9.09
C LEU A 431 -9.23 -1.92 9.30
N GLY A 432 -9.74 -3.14 9.39
CA GLY A 432 -8.97 -4.37 9.54
C GLY A 432 -8.30 -4.84 8.25
N ARG A 433 -7.62 -5.97 8.36
CA ARG A 433 -6.99 -6.65 7.23
C ARG A 433 -7.78 -7.91 6.89
N PRO A 434 -7.73 -8.40 5.64
CA PRO A 434 -8.31 -9.68 5.27
C PRO A 434 -7.85 -10.80 6.23
N THR A 435 -8.80 -11.51 6.81
CA THR A 435 -8.55 -12.55 7.83
C THR A 435 -8.21 -13.92 7.22
N ARG A 436 -8.36 -14.05 5.89
CA ARG A 436 -8.14 -15.28 5.13
C ARG A 436 -6.75 -15.31 4.51
N LYS A 437 -6.17 -16.51 4.33
CA LYS A 437 -4.85 -16.62 3.70
C LYS A 437 -4.96 -16.40 2.19
N PRO A 438 -3.97 -15.73 1.55
CA PRO A 438 -3.99 -15.52 0.10
C PRO A 438 -4.13 -16.81 -0.73
N ILE A 439 -3.56 -17.92 -0.27
CA ILE A 439 -3.65 -19.21 -0.96
C ILE A 439 -5.07 -19.80 -0.95
N GLU A 440 -5.82 -19.59 0.14
CA GLU A 440 -7.21 -20.02 0.28
C GLU A 440 -8.09 -19.15 -0.63
N ASN A 441 -7.92 -17.82 -0.58
CA ASN A 441 -8.61 -16.89 -1.47
C ASN A 441 -8.38 -17.22 -2.95
N LYS A 442 -7.13 -17.54 -3.34
CA LYS A 442 -6.82 -17.97 -4.70
C LYS A 442 -7.59 -19.24 -5.09
N SER A 443 -7.63 -20.24 -4.20
CA SER A 443 -8.30 -21.51 -4.47
C SER A 443 -9.81 -21.32 -4.67
N ASP A 444 -10.46 -20.56 -3.80
CA ASP A 444 -11.89 -20.29 -3.89
C ASP A 444 -12.22 -19.48 -5.13
N PHE A 445 -11.40 -18.47 -5.43
CA PHE A 445 -11.54 -17.68 -6.65
C PHE A 445 -11.45 -18.52 -7.90
N MET A 446 -10.48 -19.44 -7.97
CA MET A 446 -10.37 -20.38 -9.09
C MET A 446 -11.58 -21.31 -9.20
N HIS A 447 -12.14 -21.77 -8.07
CA HIS A 447 -13.38 -22.58 -8.08
C HIS A 447 -14.57 -21.78 -8.58
N PHE A 448 -14.75 -20.55 -8.11
CA PHE A 448 -15.82 -19.65 -8.57
C PHE A 448 -15.72 -19.38 -10.07
N LEU A 449 -14.51 -19.18 -10.60
CA LEU A 449 -14.25 -18.99 -12.03
C LEU A 449 -14.48 -20.25 -12.88
N ALA A 450 -14.45 -21.45 -12.28
CA ALA A 450 -14.69 -22.70 -13.01
C ALA A 450 -16.17 -22.92 -13.34
N ILE A 451 -17.07 -22.24 -12.63
CA ILE A 451 -18.51 -22.25 -12.88
C ILE A 451 -18.78 -21.29 -14.05
N ASN A 452 -19.21 -21.81 -15.20
CA ASN A 452 -19.46 -21.00 -16.41
C ASN A 452 -20.70 -20.12 -16.31
#